data_AF-H3SMV1-F1
#
_entry.id   AF-H3SMV1-F1
#
_cell.length_a   1.000
_cell.length_b   1.000
_cell.length_c   1.000
_cell.angle_alpha   90.00
_cell.angle_beta   90.00
_cell.angle_gamma   90.00
#
_symmetry.space_group_name_H-M   'P 1'
#
loop_
_entity.id
_entity.type
_entity.pdbx_description
1 polymer ?
#
loop_
_entity_poly.entity_id
_entity_poly.type
_entity_poly.pdbx_seq_one_letter_code
_entity_poly.pdbx_strand_id
1 'polypeptide(L)'
;MLGLESISPAKLCRKHNQVDPNLLQQVFERLAMQILSRHGCSIADRKALRTIDSTTVALCLRRYKWADFRKTKAGIKLDLRLAFADAHEVLPEKATITTAKKNDRTQMDDLIEDAGITYVLTAVTWTNRFDLSCDEISEMYRSRRAIETFFKWMKQHLKIKHFYGTSKQAVHNQVWRTLVAFCLLMLAKLDANVEHSLLQIQRWLKALI
;
A
#
# COMPACT_ATOMS: atom_id res chain seq x y z
N MET A 1 -17.29 26.75 -16.74
CA MET A 1 -18.16 25.71 -17.32
C MET A 1 -17.30 24.56 -17.82
N LEU A 2 -16.97 23.60 -16.94
CA LEU A 2 -16.36 22.33 -17.37
C LEU A 2 -17.54 21.38 -17.62
N GLY A 3 -17.85 21.12 -18.90
CA GLY A 3 -18.98 20.31 -19.37
C GLY A 3 -18.87 18.82 -19.02
N LEU A 4 -18.81 18.50 -17.73
CA LEU A 4 -18.91 17.14 -17.23
C LEU A 4 -20.37 16.86 -16.89
N GLU A 5 -21.13 16.43 -17.90
CA GLU A 5 -22.42 15.77 -17.68
C GLU A 5 -22.26 14.69 -16.61
N SER A 6 -23.19 14.66 -15.66
CA SER A 6 -23.13 13.80 -14.46
C SER A 6 -22.65 12.38 -14.78
N ILE A 7 -21.48 12.00 -14.27
CA ILE A 7 -20.96 10.65 -14.44
C ILE A 7 -21.77 9.72 -13.55
N SER A 8 -22.66 8.92 -14.14
CA SER A 8 -23.45 7.97 -13.35
C SER A 8 -22.54 6.94 -12.67
N PRO A 9 -22.86 6.48 -11.45
CA PRO A 9 -22.11 5.44 -10.77
C PRO A 9 -21.93 4.16 -11.62
N ALA A 10 -22.90 3.87 -12.49
CA ALA A 10 -22.84 2.76 -13.43
C ALA A 10 -21.84 2.96 -14.59
N LYS A 11 -21.59 4.20 -15.05
CA LYS A 11 -20.54 4.51 -16.04
C LYS A 11 -19.14 4.42 -15.41
N LEU A 12 -19.00 4.92 -14.18
CA LEU A 12 -17.76 4.78 -13.38
C LEU A 12 -17.42 3.32 -13.10
N CYS A 13 -18.40 2.51 -12.66
CA CYS A 13 -18.22 1.08 -12.41
C CYS A 13 -17.78 0.33 -13.68
N ARG A 14 -18.41 0.62 -14.83
CA ARG A 14 -18.05 0.02 -16.12
C ARG A 14 -16.64 0.35 -16.56
N LYS A 15 -16.25 1.63 -16.57
CA LYS A 15 -14.87 2.03 -16.89
C LYS A 15 -13.86 1.47 -15.89
N HIS A 16 -14.22 1.44 -14.60
CA HIS A 16 -13.34 0.91 -13.55
C HIS A 16 -13.10 -0.60 -13.70
N ASN A 17 -14.06 -1.36 -14.22
CA ASN A 17 -13.88 -2.78 -14.54
C ASN A 17 -13.03 -3.04 -15.79
N GLN A 18 -12.86 -2.06 -16.68
CA GLN A 18 -12.14 -2.21 -17.95
C GLN A 18 -10.64 -1.91 -17.87
N VAL A 19 -10.18 -1.26 -16.79
CA VAL A 19 -8.75 -1.00 -16.60
C VAL A 19 -8.06 -2.29 -16.17
N ASP A 20 -6.97 -2.66 -16.85
CA ASP A 20 -6.13 -3.78 -16.44
C ASP A 20 -5.43 -3.45 -15.10
N PRO A 21 -5.65 -4.23 -14.02
CA PRO A 21 -4.95 -4.03 -12.76
C PRO A 21 -3.42 -4.05 -12.89
N ASN A 22 -2.88 -4.81 -13.86
CA ASN A 22 -1.44 -4.89 -14.08
C ASN A 22 -0.85 -3.55 -14.53
N LEU A 23 -1.60 -2.78 -15.33
CA LEU A 23 -1.17 -1.44 -15.74
C LEU A 23 -1.08 -0.51 -14.52
N LEU A 24 -2.06 -0.54 -13.64
CA LEU A 24 -2.05 0.28 -12.42
C LEU A 24 -0.93 -0.14 -11.46
N GLN A 25 -0.64 -1.44 -11.38
CA GLN A 25 0.52 -1.96 -10.66
C GLN A 25 1.83 -1.40 -11.23
N GLN A 26 2.04 -1.48 -12.54
CA GLN A 26 3.24 -0.95 -13.19
C GLN A 26 3.40 0.57 -12.97
N VAL A 27 2.30 1.32 -13.03
CA VAL A 27 2.31 2.75 -12.72
C VAL A 27 2.71 2.98 -11.26
N PHE A 28 2.13 2.23 -10.33
CA PHE A 28 2.49 2.31 -8.92
C PHE A 28 3.99 2.03 -8.69
N GLU A 29 4.52 0.93 -9.23
CA GLU A 29 5.93 0.55 -9.08
C GLU A 29 6.87 1.61 -9.67
N ARG A 30 6.52 2.18 -10.84
CA ARG A 30 7.29 3.28 -11.46
C ARG A 30 7.29 4.55 -10.61
N LEU A 31 6.14 4.94 -10.07
CA LEU A 31 6.05 6.11 -9.19
C LEU A 31 6.85 5.89 -7.91
N ALA A 32 6.77 4.69 -7.31
CA ALA A 32 7.55 4.35 -6.13
C ALA A 32 9.06 4.45 -6.41
N MET A 33 9.54 3.88 -7.52
CA MET A 33 10.94 4.00 -7.95
C MET A 33 11.37 5.46 -8.14
N GLN A 34 10.52 6.31 -8.72
CA GLN A 34 10.80 7.73 -8.89
C GLN A 34 10.88 8.48 -7.55
N ILE A 35 10.04 8.12 -6.57
CA ILE A 35 10.06 8.74 -5.25
C ILE A 35 11.33 8.35 -4.50
N LEU A 36 11.72 7.06 -4.56
CA LEU A 36 12.94 6.56 -3.93
C LEU A 36 14.19 7.27 -4.45
N SER A 37 14.30 7.44 -5.78
CA SER A 37 15.46 8.10 -6.38
C SER A 37 15.57 9.57 -6.00
N ARG A 38 14.45 10.24 -5.74
CA ARG A 38 14.40 11.65 -5.31
C ARG A 38 14.69 11.86 -3.83
N HIS A 39 14.27 10.94 -2.96
CA HIS A 39 14.52 11.04 -1.51
C HIS A 39 16.00 10.83 -1.12
N GLY A 40 16.88 10.52 -2.07
CA GLY A 40 18.26 10.16 -1.75
C GLY A 40 18.34 8.91 -0.88
N CYS A 41 17.27 8.09 -0.84
CA CYS A 41 17.33 6.73 -0.34
C CYS A 41 18.12 5.89 -1.35
N SER A 42 19.41 6.19 -1.46
CA SER A 42 20.38 5.25 -1.98
C SER A 42 20.30 4.00 -1.13
N ILE A 43 20.29 2.85 -1.78
CA ILE A 43 20.49 1.55 -1.14
C ILE A 43 21.74 1.56 -0.22
N ALA A 44 22.67 2.51 -0.43
CA ALA A 44 23.91 2.67 0.30
C ALA A 44 23.82 3.48 1.63
N ASP A 45 22.87 4.40 1.83
CA ASP A 45 23.06 5.43 2.87
C ASP A 45 22.51 5.10 4.26
N ARG A 46 21.63 4.10 4.38
CA ARG A 46 21.34 3.40 5.64
C ARG A 46 20.98 1.97 5.30
N LYS A 47 21.78 1.01 5.79
CA LYS A 47 21.55 -0.46 5.72
C LYS A 47 20.11 -0.79 5.37
N ALA A 48 19.93 -1.29 4.14
CA ALA A 48 18.68 -1.50 3.43
C ALA A 48 17.66 -2.32 4.23
N LEU A 49 16.97 -1.68 5.16
CA LEU A 49 15.87 -2.27 5.89
C LEU A 49 14.60 -2.08 5.06
N ARG A 50 13.98 -3.19 4.68
CA ARG A 50 12.65 -3.20 4.07
C ARG A 50 11.71 -3.91 5.00
N THR A 51 10.58 -3.30 5.28
CA THR A 51 9.57 -3.98 6.09
C THR A 51 8.52 -4.57 5.18
N ILE A 52 8.25 -5.85 5.37
CA ILE A 52 7.15 -6.52 4.72
C ILE A 52 6.08 -6.76 5.78
N ASP A 53 4.90 -6.22 5.52
CA ASP A 53 3.73 -6.47 6.34
C ASP A 53 2.51 -6.75 5.49
N SER A 54 1.52 -7.37 6.09
CA SER A 54 0.31 -7.72 5.40
C SER A 54 -0.93 -7.24 6.13
N THR A 55 -1.95 -6.89 5.37
CA THR A 55 -3.25 -6.55 5.93
C THR A 55 -4.36 -7.29 5.23
N THR A 56 -5.28 -7.82 6.03
CA THR A 56 -6.51 -8.43 5.51
C THR A 56 -7.62 -7.40 5.47
N VAL A 57 -8.26 -7.28 4.32
CA VAL A 57 -9.50 -6.52 4.14
C VAL A 57 -10.65 -7.50 4.12
N ALA A 58 -11.44 -7.52 5.19
CA ALA A 58 -12.63 -8.37 5.30
C ALA A 58 -13.71 -7.90 4.33
N LEU A 59 -14.33 -8.86 3.64
CA LEU A 59 -15.37 -8.64 2.64
C LEU A 59 -16.62 -9.47 2.97
N CYS A 60 -17.76 -9.07 2.40
CA CYS A 60 -19.01 -9.82 2.54
C CYS A 60 -19.04 -11.01 1.58
N LEU A 61 -19.06 -12.25 2.09
CA LEU A 61 -19.05 -13.47 1.29
C LEU A 61 -20.15 -13.52 0.23
N ARG A 62 -21.35 -13.02 0.56
CA ARG A 62 -22.49 -12.98 -0.37
C ARG A 62 -22.20 -12.13 -1.62
N ARG A 63 -21.40 -11.07 -1.48
CA ARG A 63 -21.08 -10.11 -2.55
C ARG A 63 -19.78 -10.44 -3.27
N TYR A 64 -18.79 -10.98 -2.57
CA TYR A 64 -17.44 -11.20 -3.09
C TYR A 64 -17.10 -12.69 -3.06
N LYS A 65 -17.85 -13.49 -3.84
CA LYS A 65 -17.72 -14.97 -3.87
C LYS A 65 -16.34 -15.48 -4.30
N TRP A 66 -15.57 -14.67 -5.02
CA TRP A 66 -14.21 -15.01 -5.47
C TRP A 66 -13.14 -14.76 -4.40
N ALA A 67 -13.45 -13.99 -3.35
CA ALA A 67 -12.49 -13.56 -2.34
C ALA A 67 -12.50 -14.51 -1.15
N ASP A 68 -12.12 -15.76 -1.38
CA ASP A 68 -12.17 -16.80 -0.35
C ASP A 68 -11.32 -16.44 0.88
N PHE A 69 -11.90 -16.63 2.07
CA PHE A 69 -11.17 -16.46 3.34
C PHE A 69 -11.46 -17.58 4.34
N ARG A 70 -12.69 -17.64 4.87
CA ARG A 70 -13.15 -18.68 5.81
C ARG A 70 -14.57 -19.13 5.44
N LYS A 71 -15.08 -20.21 6.06
CA LYS A 71 -16.42 -20.78 5.75
C LYS A 71 -17.54 -19.72 5.63
N THR A 72 -17.50 -18.68 6.45
CA THR A 72 -18.54 -17.64 6.52
C THR A 72 -18.04 -16.24 6.15
N LYS A 73 -16.78 -16.09 5.71
CA LYS A 73 -16.15 -14.79 5.46
C LYS A 73 -15.44 -14.78 4.11
N ALA A 74 -15.54 -13.66 3.41
CA ALA A 74 -14.67 -13.33 2.30
C ALA A 74 -13.62 -12.32 2.75
N GLY A 75 -12.53 -12.22 2.00
CA GLY A 75 -11.48 -11.26 2.26
C GLY A 75 -10.39 -11.30 1.20
N ILE A 76 -9.75 -10.16 1.00
CA ILE A 76 -8.48 -10.07 0.29
C ILE A 76 -7.37 -9.85 1.30
N LYS A 77 -6.18 -10.31 0.94
CA LYS A 77 -4.95 -10.01 1.63
C LYS A 77 -4.12 -9.09 0.74
N LEU A 78 -3.52 -8.09 1.36
CA LEU A 78 -2.60 -7.16 0.72
C LEU A 78 -1.27 -7.25 1.46
N ASP A 79 -0.27 -7.81 0.80
CA ASP A 79 1.11 -7.88 1.28
C ASP A 79 1.88 -6.71 0.67
N LEU A 80 2.65 -5.99 1.47
CA LEU A 80 3.38 -4.79 1.05
C LEU A 80 4.83 -4.86 1.46
N ARG A 81 5.71 -4.42 0.56
CA ARG A 81 7.08 -4.05 0.87
C ARG A 81 7.17 -2.53 1.02
N LEU A 82 7.66 -2.10 2.17
CA LEU A 82 7.74 -0.70 2.56
C LEU A 82 9.20 -0.30 2.79
N ALA A 83 9.59 0.83 2.20
CA ALA A 83 10.83 1.54 2.49
C ALA A 83 10.57 2.72 3.42
N PHE A 84 11.58 3.13 4.18
CA PHE A 84 11.52 4.36 4.98
C PHE A 84 11.95 5.53 4.11
N ALA A 85 11.05 6.51 3.96
CA ALA A 85 11.37 7.79 3.35
C ALA A 85 11.99 8.74 4.41
N ASP A 86 11.49 8.68 5.65
CA ASP A 86 12.07 9.32 6.82
C ASP A 86 11.72 8.53 8.11
N ALA A 87 11.98 9.11 9.29
CA ALA A 87 11.73 8.46 10.59
C ALA A 87 10.24 8.14 10.89
N HIS A 88 9.31 8.71 10.13
CA HIS A 88 7.86 8.63 10.36
C HIS A 88 7.06 8.29 9.12
N GLU A 89 7.65 8.39 7.93
CA GLU A 89 7.02 8.14 6.64
C GLU A 89 7.59 6.91 5.96
N VAL A 90 6.67 6.04 5.56
CA VAL A 90 6.95 4.84 4.78
C VAL A 90 6.42 4.99 3.36
N LEU A 91 7.18 4.47 2.41
CA LEU A 91 6.83 4.40 1.01
C LEU A 91 6.57 2.94 0.61
N PRO A 92 5.37 2.59 0.11
CA PRO A 92 5.14 1.29 -0.53
C PRO A 92 5.92 1.22 -1.84
N GLU A 93 6.79 0.21 -1.94
CA GLU A 93 7.60 -0.05 -3.14
C GLU A 93 7.02 -1.19 -3.98
N LYS A 94 6.47 -2.19 -3.30
CA LYS A 94 5.91 -3.38 -3.93
C LYS A 94 4.68 -3.84 -3.17
N ALA A 95 3.72 -4.41 -3.90
CA ALA A 95 2.47 -4.88 -3.34
C ALA A 95 1.97 -6.13 -4.05
N THR A 96 1.37 -7.06 -3.30
CA THR A 96 0.70 -8.24 -3.86
C THR A 96 -0.71 -8.35 -3.27
N ILE A 97 -1.70 -8.59 -4.13
CA ILE A 97 -3.11 -8.75 -3.74
C ILE A 97 -3.55 -10.19 -3.97
N THR A 98 -3.96 -10.88 -2.91
CA THR A 98 -4.43 -12.27 -2.97
C THR A 98 -5.73 -12.47 -2.20
N THR A 99 -6.29 -13.68 -2.29
CA THR A 99 -7.42 -14.08 -1.44
C THR A 99 -6.90 -14.36 -0.03
N ALA A 100 -7.65 -13.96 1.00
CA ALA A 100 -7.20 -14.06 2.39
C ALA A 100 -7.10 -15.51 2.91
N LYS A 101 -7.51 -16.51 2.13
CA LYS A 101 -7.34 -17.93 2.43
C LYS A 101 -5.92 -18.44 2.16
N LYS A 102 -5.16 -17.84 1.24
CA LYS A 102 -3.80 -18.31 0.90
C LYS A 102 -2.84 -18.08 2.08
N ASN A 103 -1.97 -19.06 2.35
CA ASN A 103 -1.05 -19.04 3.48
C ASN A 103 0.05 -17.96 3.33
N ASP A 104 0.53 -17.45 4.46
CA ASP A 104 1.35 -16.23 4.54
C ASP A 104 2.81 -16.43 4.15
N ARG A 105 3.41 -17.59 4.47
CA ARG A 105 4.85 -17.83 4.26
C ARG A 105 5.27 -17.75 2.79
N THR A 106 4.55 -18.43 1.90
CA THR A 106 4.94 -18.58 0.49
C THR A 106 4.76 -17.30 -0.33
N GLN A 107 3.96 -16.34 0.14
CA GLN A 107 3.71 -15.07 -0.57
C GLN A 107 4.66 -13.96 -0.17
N MET A 108 5.26 -14.06 1.03
CA MET A 108 6.25 -13.09 1.48
C MET A 108 7.58 -13.26 0.72
N ASP A 109 7.88 -14.48 0.26
CA ASP A 109 9.05 -14.78 -0.56
C ASP A 109 9.03 -13.98 -1.88
N ASP A 110 7.86 -13.78 -2.49
CA ASP A 110 7.71 -12.99 -3.74
C ASP A 110 8.06 -11.48 -3.57
N LEU A 111 8.20 -11.02 -2.33
CA LEU A 111 8.56 -9.62 -2.01
C LEU A 111 10.05 -9.47 -1.64
N ILE A 112 10.76 -10.59 -1.48
CA ILE A 112 12.19 -10.67 -1.18
C ILE A 112 12.93 -10.94 -2.48
N GLU A 113 13.55 -9.92 -3.06
CA GLU A 113 14.13 -10.01 -4.40
C GLU A 113 15.57 -9.52 -4.47
N ASP A 114 15.99 -8.71 -3.51
CA ASP A 114 17.23 -7.96 -3.60
C ASP A 114 18.27 -8.54 -2.63
N ALA A 115 19.36 -9.08 -3.20
CA ALA A 115 20.49 -9.57 -2.42
C ALA A 115 21.16 -8.40 -1.67
N GLY A 116 21.40 -8.57 -0.37
CA GLY A 116 22.00 -7.53 0.48
C GLY A 116 21.00 -6.59 1.16
N ILE A 117 19.69 -6.75 0.92
CA ILE A 117 18.63 -6.04 1.65
C ILE A 117 18.15 -6.88 2.84
N THR A 118 18.00 -6.24 4.00
CA THR A 118 17.42 -6.87 5.20
C THR A 118 15.91 -6.68 5.19
N TYR A 119 15.18 -7.79 5.05
CA TYR A 119 13.73 -7.78 5.11
C TYR A 119 13.23 -8.11 6.51
N VAL A 120 12.42 -7.22 7.10
CA VAL A 120 11.77 -7.41 8.39
C VAL A 120 10.32 -7.80 8.16
N LEU A 121 9.91 -8.95 8.69
CA LEU A 121 8.53 -9.44 8.60
C LEU A 121 7.80 -9.15 9.92
N THR A 122 6.86 -8.20 9.92
CA THR A 122 6.18 -7.75 11.16
C THR A 122 5.08 -8.68 11.67
N ALA A 123 4.53 -9.56 10.83
CA ALA A 123 3.59 -10.59 11.26
C ALA A 123 4.25 -11.72 12.09
N VAL A 124 5.58 -11.84 12.02
CA VAL A 124 6.39 -12.84 12.72
C VAL A 124 7.33 -12.12 13.70
N THR A 125 6.80 -11.28 14.58
CA THR A 125 7.59 -10.76 15.70
C THR A 125 7.81 -11.85 16.75
N TRP A 126 8.69 -12.80 16.44
CA TRP A 126 9.68 -13.41 17.33
C TRP A 126 10.89 -13.70 16.44
N THR A 127 11.58 -12.66 15.99
CA THR A 127 12.87 -12.84 15.34
C THR A 127 13.83 -13.34 16.40
N ASN A 128 14.27 -14.59 16.29
CA ASN A 128 15.26 -15.25 17.13
C ASN A 128 16.68 -14.68 16.87
N ARG A 129 16.79 -13.35 16.70
CA ARG A 129 17.97 -12.56 16.35
C ARG A 129 18.31 -11.66 17.52
N PHE A 130 19.09 -12.20 18.45
CA PHE A 130 19.60 -11.50 19.64
C PHE A 130 20.83 -10.63 19.34
N ASP A 131 21.25 -10.58 18.09
CA ASP A 131 22.43 -9.87 17.59
C ASP A 131 22.11 -8.46 17.06
N LEU A 132 20.84 -8.02 17.18
CA LEU A 132 20.44 -6.68 16.77
C LEU A 132 20.83 -5.64 17.83
N SER A 133 21.41 -4.54 17.38
CA SER A 133 21.71 -3.39 18.22
C SER A 133 20.45 -2.68 18.72
N CYS A 134 20.56 -1.90 19.81
CA CYS A 134 19.46 -1.08 20.32
C CYS A 134 18.88 -0.12 19.26
N ASP A 135 19.72 0.40 18.38
CA ASP A 135 19.29 1.28 17.29
C ASP A 135 18.47 0.53 16.25
N GLU A 136 18.89 -0.68 15.86
CA GLU A 136 18.15 -1.55 14.93
C GLU A 136 16.81 -2.00 15.55
N ILE A 137 16.78 -2.30 16.85
CA ILE A 137 15.55 -2.62 17.58
C ILE A 137 14.61 -1.40 17.61
N SER A 138 15.13 -0.23 17.93
CA SER A 138 14.35 1.02 17.93
C SER A 138 13.75 1.30 16.55
N GLU A 139 14.53 1.07 15.50
CA GLU A 139 14.09 1.21 14.12
C GLU A 139 13.01 0.20 13.74
N MET A 140 13.10 -1.05 14.21
CA MET A 140 12.02 -2.04 14.05
C MET A 140 10.72 -1.64 14.77
N TYR A 141 10.80 -0.99 15.92
CA TYR A 141 9.59 -0.49 16.59
C TYR A 141 9.00 0.72 15.88
N ARG A 142 9.83 1.63 15.36
CA ARG A 142 9.38 2.76 14.53
C ARG A 142 8.72 2.28 13.25
N SER A 143 9.34 1.29 12.58
CA SER A 143 8.83 0.72 11.34
C SER A 143 7.43 0.19 11.50
N ARG A 144 7.19 -0.60 12.56
CA ARG A 144 5.86 -1.12 12.89
C ARG A 144 4.81 -0.01 13.02
N ARG A 145 5.11 1.06 13.74
CA ARG A 145 4.17 2.17 13.96
C ARG A 145 3.85 2.92 12.66
N ALA A 146 4.85 3.14 11.81
CA ALA A 146 4.66 3.79 10.52
C ALA A 146 3.78 2.95 9.59
N ILE A 147 4.00 1.64 9.56
CA ILE A 147 3.21 0.67 8.78
C ILE A 147 1.76 0.62 9.24
N GLU A 148 1.51 0.55 10.55
CA GLU A 148 0.15 0.60 11.09
C GLU A 148 -0.57 1.89 10.70
N THR A 149 0.15 3.02 10.70
CA THR A 149 -0.38 4.32 10.29
C THR A 149 -0.71 4.32 8.79
N PHE A 150 0.18 3.77 7.97
CA PHE A 150 -0.05 3.61 6.54
C PHE A 150 -1.26 2.72 6.25
N PHE A 151 -1.39 1.57 6.91
CA PHE A 151 -2.57 0.71 6.73
C PHE A 151 -3.86 1.38 7.20
N LYS A 152 -3.84 2.16 8.29
CA LYS A 152 -4.99 2.97 8.70
C LYS A 152 -5.37 3.96 7.61
N TRP A 153 -4.39 4.69 7.06
CA TRP A 153 -4.61 5.62 5.96
C TRP A 153 -5.18 4.89 4.74
N MET A 154 -4.57 3.79 4.32
CA MET A 154 -4.99 3.04 3.14
C MET A 154 -6.42 2.50 3.31
N LYS A 155 -6.77 1.93 4.47
CA LYS A 155 -8.12 1.44 4.76
C LYS A 155 -9.17 2.55 4.74
N GLN A 156 -8.81 3.76 5.17
CA GLN A 156 -9.67 4.95 5.06
C GLN A 156 -9.88 5.36 3.59
N HIS A 157 -8.82 5.35 2.77
CA HIS A 157 -8.85 5.79 1.37
C HIS A 157 -9.41 4.77 0.39
N LEU A 158 -9.27 3.49 0.71
CA LEU A 158 -9.89 2.38 -0.01
C LEU A 158 -11.42 2.43 0.04
N LYS A 159 -12.04 3.21 0.94
CA LYS A 159 -13.50 3.20 1.17
C LYS A 159 -14.05 1.77 1.28
N ILE A 160 -13.41 0.93 2.10
CA ILE A 160 -13.67 -0.54 2.22
C ILE A 160 -15.15 -0.89 2.42
N LYS A 161 -15.94 0.01 3.04
CA LYS A 161 -17.39 -0.18 3.23
C LYS A 161 -18.17 -0.28 1.90
N HIS A 162 -17.69 0.36 0.83
CA HIS A 162 -18.33 0.39 -0.48
C HIS A 162 -17.28 0.38 -1.60
N PHE A 163 -16.77 -0.80 -1.97
CA PHE A 163 -16.06 -0.94 -3.24
C PHE A 163 -17.00 -0.56 -4.40
N TYR A 164 -16.45 0.08 -5.44
CA TYR A 164 -17.21 0.53 -6.61
C TYR A 164 -17.70 -0.64 -7.48
N GLY A 165 -17.22 -1.85 -7.24
CA GLY A 165 -17.68 -3.09 -7.87
C GLY A 165 -17.33 -4.30 -7.01
N THR A 166 -17.98 -5.43 -7.29
CA THR A 166 -17.79 -6.68 -6.55
C THR A 166 -16.90 -7.70 -7.27
N SER A 167 -16.46 -7.41 -8.50
CA SER A 167 -15.55 -8.27 -9.27
C SER A 167 -14.12 -8.22 -8.70
N LYS A 168 -13.31 -9.24 -9.02
CA LYS A 168 -11.88 -9.27 -8.66
C LYS A 168 -11.14 -8.05 -9.20
N GLN A 169 -11.35 -7.73 -10.47
CA GLN A 169 -10.76 -6.56 -11.13
C GLN A 169 -11.17 -5.25 -10.47
N ALA A 170 -12.46 -5.04 -10.14
CA ALA A 170 -12.92 -3.83 -9.48
C ALA A 170 -12.18 -3.57 -8.16
N VAL A 171 -12.05 -4.63 -7.35
CA VAL A 171 -11.39 -4.55 -6.05
C VAL A 171 -9.90 -4.30 -6.22
N HIS A 172 -9.22 -5.03 -7.12
CA HIS A 172 -7.80 -4.82 -7.40
C HIS A 172 -7.53 -3.40 -7.91
N ASN A 173 -8.31 -2.91 -8.87
CA ASN A 173 -8.19 -1.56 -9.41
C ASN A 173 -8.40 -0.49 -8.35
N GLN A 174 -9.30 -0.72 -7.39
CA GLN A 174 -9.51 0.22 -6.30
C GLN A 174 -8.31 0.26 -5.35
N VAL A 175 -7.71 -0.89 -5.04
CA VAL A 175 -6.46 -0.97 -4.25
C VAL A 175 -5.32 -0.25 -4.97
N TRP A 176 -5.08 -0.57 -6.24
CA TRP A 176 -3.99 0.06 -7.00
C TRP A 176 -4.18 1.57 -7.16
N ARG A 177 -5.41 2.05 -7.41
CA ARG A 177 -5.69 3.49 -7.43
C ARG A 177 -5.39 4.17 -6.10
N THR A 178 -5.68 3.52 -4.98
CA THR A 178 -5.34 4.07 -3.65
C THR A 178 -3.83 4.16 -3.46
N LEU A 179 -3.07 3.15 -3.88
CA LEU A 179 -1.60 3.15 -3.81
C LEU A 179 -0.98 4.19 -4.76
N VAL A 180 -1.45 4.27 -6.00
CA VAL A 180 -1.03 5.32 -6.95
C VAL A 180 -1.33 6.71 -6.40
N ALA A 181 -2.52 6.93 -5.85
CA ALA A 181 -2.87 8.22 -5.24
C ALA A 181 -1.94 8.56 -4.06
N PHE A 182 -1.53 7.57 -3.25
CA PHE A 182 -0.54 7.78 -2.21
C PHE A 182 0.82 8.22 -2.79
N CYS A 183 1.32 7.53 -3.81
CA CYS A 183 2.58 7.90 -4.47
C CYS A 183 2.51 9.31 -5.09
N LEU A 184 1.39 9.68 -5.71
CA LEU A 184 1.21 11.03 -6.26
C LEU A 184 1.19 12.10 -5.15
N LEU A 185 0.57 11.81 -4.00
CA LEU A 185 0.61 12.71 -2.85
C LEU A 185 2.03 12.87 -2.29
N MET A 186 2.81 11.79 -2.24
CA MET A 186 4.22 11.82 -1.86
C MET A 186 5.06 12.67 -2.83
N LEU A 187 4.86 12.49 -4.14
CA LEU A 187 5.54 13.30 -5.15
C LEU A 187 5.17 14.78 -5.04
N ALA A 188 3.88 15.09 -4.83
CA ALA A 188 3.45 16.47 -4.63
C ALA A 188 4.07 17.09 -3.38
N LYS A 189 4.22 16.33 -2.29
CA LYS A 189 4.92 16.78 -1.07
C LYS A 189 6.40 17.08 -1.37
N LEU A 190 7.07 16.19 -2.09
CA LEU A 190 8.46 16.36 -2.51
C LEU A 190 8.65 17.60 -3.40
N ASP A 191 7.81 17.76 -4.41
CA ASP A 191 7.90 18.88 -5.35
C ASP A 191 7.59 20.23 -4.69
N ALA A 192 6.66 20.24 -3.73
CA ALA A 192 6.33 21.45 -2.97
C ALA A 192 7.35 21.79 -1.87
N ASN A 193 8.31 20.90 -1.59
CA ASN A 193 9.29 21.03 -0.51
C ASN A 193 8.67 21.43 0.84
N VAL A 194 7.50 20.88 1.16
CA VAL A 194 6.77 21.18 2.39
C VAL A 194 7.01 20.12 3.46
N GLU A 195 7.34 20.56 4.67
CA GLU A 195 7.52 19.66 5.83
C GLU A 195 6.19 19.16 6.43
N HIS A 196 5.06 19.60 5.88
CA HIS A 196 3.74 19.19 6.36
C HIS A 196 3.50 17.69 6.15
N SER A 197 2.81 17.09 7.11
CA SER A 197 2.41 15.68 7.02
C SER A 197 1.52 15.44 5.79
N LEU A 198 1.60 14.24 5.20
CA LEU A 198 0.74 13.84 4.09
C LEU A 198 -0.76 14.06 4.38
N LEU A 199 -1.18 13.89 5.63
CA LEU A 199 -2.56 14.12 6.05
C LEU A 199 -2.97 15.60 5.90
N GLN A 200 -2.08 16.54 6.21
CA GLN A 200 -2.34 17.98 6.07
C GLN A 200 -2.44 18.37 4.60
N ILE A 201 -1.49 17.92 3.78
CA ILE A 201 -1.48 18.17 2.33
C ILE A 201 -2.76 17.63 1.69
N GLN A 202 -3.15 16.42 2.06
CA GLN A 202 -4.36 15.79 1.56
C GLN A 202 -5.63 16.55 1.99
N ARG A 203 -5.67 17.12 3.20
CA ARG A 203 -6.78 17.98 3.65
C ARG A 203 -6.83 19.27 2.86
N TRP A 204 -5.68 19.89 2.56
CA TRP A 204 -5.62 21.11 1.76
C TRP A 204 -6.09 20.86 0.32
N LEU A 205 -5.61 19.79 -0.32
CA LEU A 205 -6.08 19.42 -1.65
C LEU A 205 -7.60 19.19 -1.70
N LYS A 206 -8.18 18.61 -0.64
CA LYS A 206 -9.64 18.45 -0.52
C LYS A 206 -10.39 19.75 -0.26
N ALA A 207 -9.77 20.76 0.33
CA ALA A 207 -10.39 22.06 0.60
C ALA A 207 -10.34 22.99 -0.62
N LEU A 208 -9.45 22.73 -1.57
CA LEU A 208 -9.25 23.51 -2.79
C LEU A 208 -10.12 23.07 -3.98
N ILE A 209 -10.77 21.89 -3.88
CA ILE A 209 -11.57 21.26 -4.95
C ILE A 209 -13.01 21.12 -4.46
#